data_AF-A0A0R3VYV4-F1
#
_entry.id   AF-A0A0R3VYV4-F1
#
_cell.length_a   1.000
_cell.length_b   1.000
_cell.length_c   1.000
_cell.angle_alpha   90.00
_cell.angle_beta   90.00
_cell.angle_gamma   90.00
#
_symmetry.space_group_name_H-M   'P 1'
#
loop_
_entity.id
_entity.type
_entity.pdbx_description
1 polymer ?
#
loop_
_entity_poly.entity_id
_entity_poly.type
_entity_poly.pdbx_seq_one_letter_code
_entity_poly.pdbx_strand_id
1 'polypeptide(L)'
;LHESITFDWDFKLSLMTDLVRGMEYLHSTSLKAHGRLKSTNCVVNRRWVLKITDFGVPKICNLTEQLWTSPELLRDETAALIGTKPGDVYAFAIIMHEVFYLPVEDILKRVVARESIPPAYKDILARAWAENPNLRPTFGDLNGEIQQMTKGKKTNIVEHMSKMMEDYSCRLEEQVKTRTQELEIEKRKKDLPIQRMLLPFVAEALKAGVAVAPEGYDEVSIDNSDIVGFTRISAMSTPLQVVDLLNDLCTLFDKTIANYGVYKIETIGDAYMVASGLPVRNARRHTGVVATMALDLLSVCGTFTIKHLLEVPLRLHIGLHSGPRVAGVVGLTMPRYRLFGDTVNRTIKMESSGADWHDFPSLPPC
;
A
#
# COMPACT_ATOMS: atom_id res chain seq x y z
N LEU A 1 11.43 2.81 10.95
CA LEU A 1 11.72 4.12 11.60
C LEU A 1 10.87 4.20 12.88
N HIS A 2 11.27 3.50 13.93
CA HIS A 2 10.81 3.84 15.28
C HIS A 2 11.80 4.89 15.78
N GLU A 3 11.58 6.17 15.43
CA GLU A 3 12.25 7.23 16.16
C GLU A 3 11.75 7.14 17.59
N SER A 4 12.64 6.76 18.51
CA SER A 4 12.40 6.76 19.94
C SER A 4 11.97 8.16 20.33
N ILE A 5 10.75 8.28 20.83
CA ILE A 5 10.22 9.54 21.36
C ILE A 5 11.20 10.02 22.44
N THR A 6 11.97 11.06 22.15
CA THR A 6 12.87 11.68 23.12
C THR A 6 12.03 12.52 24.07
N PHE A 7 11.85 12.03 25.29
CA PHE A 7 11.09 12.74 26.31
C PHE A 7 11.89 13.94 26.83
N ASP A 8 11.32 15.14 26.71
CA ASP A 8 11.91 16.34 27.29
C ASP A 8 11.86 16.32 28.83
N TRP A 9 12.73 17.10 29.47
CA TRP A 9 12.91 17.19 30.91
C TRP A 9 11.58 17.45 31.65
N ASP A 10 10.80 18.40 31.13
CA ASP A 10 9.53 18.81 31.72
C ASP A 10 8.47 17.69 31.65
N PHE A 11 8.53 16.85 30.62
CA PHE A 11 7.68 15.66 30.49
C PHE A 11 8.11 14.54 31.46
N LYS A 12 9.41 14.28 31.58
CA LYS A 12 9.92 13.31 32.57
C LYS A 12 9.48 13.71 34.00
N LEU A 13 9.50 15.01 34.29
CA LEU A 13 9.07 15.56 35.58
C LEU A 13 7.56 15.42 35.83
N SER A 14 6.72 15.59 34.80
CA SER A 14 5.27 15.41 34.95
C SER A 14 4.92 13.95 35.31
N LEU A 15 5.58 12.98 34.65
CA LEU A 15 5.43 11.56 34.98
C LEU A 15 5.83 11.25 36.42
N MET A 16 6.98 11.78 36.89
CA MET A 16 7.42 11.58 38.28
C MET A 16 6.45 12.21 39.28
N THR A 17 5.90 13.37 38.96
CA THR A 17 4.92 14.06 39.81
C THR A 17 3.63 13.25 39.94
N ASP A 18 3.14 12.70 38.83
CA ASP A 18 1.94 11.85 38.81
C ASP A 18 2.17 10.54 39.58
N LEU A 19 3.35 9.93 39.43
CA LEU A 19 3.73 8.72 40.15
C LEU A 19 3.77 8.94 41.66
N VAL A 20 4.43 10.01 42.12
CA VAL A 20 4.52 10.35 43.55
C VAL A 20 3.15 10.60 44.15
N ARG A 21 2.27 11.35 43.47
CA ARG A 21 0.88 11.58 43.92
C ARG A 21 0.06 10.31 43.96
N GLY A 22 0.19 9.46 42.95
CA GLY A 22 -0.51 8.17 42.90
C GLY A 22 -0.10 7.26 44.06
N MET A 23 1.20 7.20 44.37
CA MET A 23 1.73 6.39 45.47
C MET A 23 1.39 6.98 46.84
N GLU A 24 1.44 8.30 47.01
CA GLU A 24 0.98 8.97 48.24
C GLU A 24 -0.49 8.64 48.53
N TYR A 25 -1.34 8.74 47.51
CA TYR A 25 -2.75 8.35 47.61
C TYR A 25 -2.88 6.88 48.00
N LEU A 26 -2.19 5.97 47.30
CA LEU A 26 -2.24 4.54 47.59
C LEU A 26 -1.79 4.22 49.04
N HIS A 27 -0.72 4.86 49.52
CA HIS A 27 -0.22 4.69 50.88
C HIS A 27 -1.16 5.22 51.98
N SER A 28 -2.07 6.13 51.62
CA SER A 28 -3.13 6.64 52.51
C SER A 28 -4.36 5.72 52.57
N THR A 29 -4.52 4.82 51.59
CA THR A 29 -5.64 3.87 51.54
C THR A 29 -5.42 2.66 52.46
N SER A 30 -6.45 1.81 52.58
CA SER A 30 -6.40 0.56 53.36
C SER A 30 -5.35 -0.44 52.87
N LEU A 31 -4.86 -0.32 51.63
CA LEU A 31 -3.80 -1.16 51.06
C LEU A 31 -2.43 -0.89 51.68
N LYS A 32 -2.17 0.35 52.16
CA LYS A 32 -0.93 0.83 52.81
C LYS A 32 0.36 0.75 51.98
N ALA A 33 0.50 -0.17 51.04
CA ALA A 33 1.66 -0.32 50.15
C ALA A 33 1.22 -0.94 48.80
N HIS A 34 2.01 -0.70 47.75
CA HIS A 34 1.83 -1.36 46.46
C HIS A 34 2.55 -2.71 46.43
N GLY A 35 3.77 -2.77 46.97
CA GLY A 35 4.56 -3.99 47.20
C GLY A 35 5.21 -4.63 45.97
N ARG A 36 4.86 -4.16 44.77
CA ARG A 36 5.38 -4.65 43.50
C ARG A 36 5.58 -3.53 42.48
N LEU A 37 5.81 -2.31 42.95
CA LEU A 37 5.96 -1.17 42.06
C LEU A 37 7.15 -1.41 41.10
N LYS A 38 6.91 -1.32 39.78
CA LYS A 38 7.93 -1.38 38.72
C LYS A 38 7.47 -0.52 37.54
N SER A 39 8.38 -0.23 36.62
CA SER A 39 8.08 0.62 35.46
C SER A 39 6.94 0.09 34.58
N THR A 40 6.77 -1.23 34.49
CA THR A 40 5.64 -1.85 33.75
C THR A 40 4.27 -1.66 34.42
N ASN A 41 4.22 -1.28 35.71
CA ASN A 41 2.97 -0.94 36.39
C ASN A 41 2.57 0.53 36.24
N CYS A 42 3.44 1.34 35.64
CA CYS A 42 3.21 2.75 35.35
C CYS A 42 2.74 2.91 33.90
N VAL A 43 1.43 3.05 33.70
CA VAL A 43 0.83 3.21 32.37
C VAL A 43 0.51 4.67 32.08
N VAL A 44 0.69 5.11 30.84
CA VAL A 44 0.42 6.48 30.41
C VAL A 44 -0.82 6.49 29.51
N ASN A 45 -1.80 7.34 29.82
CA ASN A 45 -3.03 7.42 29.04
C ASN A 45 -2.90 8.36 27.81
N ARG A 46 -3.97 8.47 26.99
CA ARG A 46 -4.01 9.37 25.81
C ARG A 46 -3.80 10.86 26.13
N ARG A 47 -3.98 11.26 27.39
CA ARG A 47 -3.73 12.62 27.89
C ARG A 47 -2.36 12.75 28.55
N TRP A 48 -1.49 11.74 28.37
CA TRP A 48 -0.14 11.69 28.90
C TRP A 48 -0.03 11.79 30.43
N VAL A 49 -1.08 11.35 31.13
CA VAL A 49 -1.09 11.24 32.60
C VAL A 49 -0.67 9.84 32.99
N LEU A 50 0.28 9.74 33.93
CA LEU A 50 0.73 8.46 34.48
C LEU A 50 -0.31 7.92 35.47
N LYS A 51 -0.63 6.63 35.34
CA LYS A 51 -1.49 5.89 36.26
C LYS A 51 -0.79 4.62 36.74
N ILE A 52 -1.04 4.29 38.00
CA ILE A 52 -0.46 3.13 38.68
C ILE A 52 -1.46 1.97 38.58
N THR A 53 -0.96 0.76 38.32
CA THR A 53 -1.75 -0.45 38.07
C THR A 53 -1.20 -1.65 38.84
N ASP A 54 -1.95 -2.76 38.90
CA ASP A 54 -1.56 -4.02 39.56
C ASP A 54 -1.18 -3.92 41.05
N PHE A 55 -1.81 -3.00 41.79
CA PHE A 55 -1.71 -2.92 43.23
C PHE A 55 -2.74 -3.83 43.94
N GLY A 56 -2.44 -4.27 45.16
CA GLY A 56 -3.36 -5.07 45.98
C GLY A 56 -3.42 -6.57 45.65
N VAL A 57 -2.59 -7.05 44.72
CA VAL A 57 -2.47 -8.48 44.38
C VAL A 57 -1.19 -9.05 45.01
N PRO A 58 -1.28 -10.09 45.88
CA PRO A 58 -0.10 -10.74 46.45
C PRO A 58 0.88 -11.24 45.39
N LYS A 59 2.18 -11.21 45.69
CA LYS A 59 3.25 -11.61 44.76
C LYS A 59 3.13 -13.10 44.41
N ILE A 60 2.93 -13.42 43.13
CA ILE A 60 3.20 -14.76 42.60
C ILE A 60 4.69 -14.80 42.33
N CYS A 61 5.45 -15.58 43.10
CA CYS A 61 6.91 -15.61 43.06
C CYS A 61 7.43 -15.90 41.64
N ASN A 62 7.93 -14.87 40.96
CA ASN A 62 8.78 -15.02 39.77
C ASN A 62 10.17 -14.47 40.11
N LEU A 63 11.19 -15.33 39.99
CA LEU A 63 12.58 -15.09 40.37
C LEU A 63 13.30 -14.03 39.51
N THR A 64 12.65 -13.52 38.47
CA THR A 64 13.27 -12.65 37.45
C THR A 64 13.16 -11.14 37.73
N GLU A 65 12.39 -10.70 38.73
CA GLU A 65 12.07 -9.28 38.95
C GLU A 65 12.70 -8.71 40.24
N GLN A 66 14.00 -8.93 40.44
CA GLN A 66 14.70 -8.50 41.67
C GLN A 66 15.09 -7.02 41.69
N LEU A 67 15.18 -6.35 40.53
CA LEU A 67 15.74 -4.99 40.42
C LEU A 67 14.96 -3.92 41.20
N TRP A 68 13.63 -3.96 41.16
CA TRP A 68 12.77 -3.00 41.86
C TRP A 68 12.45 -3.44 43.31
N THR A 69 12.93 -4.62 43.74
CA THR A 69 12.70 -5.11 45.10
C THR A 69 13.79 -4.56 46.02
N SER A 70 13.40 -3.93 47.12
CA SER A 70 14.35 -3.35 48.07
C SER A 70 15.18 -4.41 48.82
N PRO A 71 16.41 -4.08 49.27
CA PRO A 71 17.32 -5.03 49.92
C PRO A 71 16.71 -5.73 51.15
N GLU A 72 15.91 -5.03 51.94
CA GLU A 72 15.23 -5.61 53.10
C GLU A 72 14.14 -6.62 52.71
N LEU A 73 13.43 -6.38 51.60
CA LEU A 73 12.42 -7.31 51.08
C LEU A 73 13.08 -8.51 50.40
N LEU A 74 14.30 -8.37 49.87
CA LEU A 74 15.08 -9.52 49.39
C LEU A 74 15.56 -10.43 50.53
N ARG A 75 15.65 -9.90 51.77
CA ARG A 75 16.08 -10.65 52.97
C ARG A 75 14.92 -11.30 53.73
N ASP A 76 13.70 -10.79 53.56
CA ASP A 76 12.49 -11.28 54.24
C ASP A 76 11.38 -11.59 53.23
N GLU A 77 11.20 -12.89 52.93
CA GLU A 77 10.20 -13.38 51.98
C GLU A 77 8.76 -13.09 52.40
N THR A 78 8.49 -13.02 53.71
CA THR A 78 7.14 -12.76 54.22
C THR A 78 6.75 -11.30 54.03
N ALA A 79 7.69 -10.39 54.33
CA ALA A 79 7.53 -8.97 54.04
C ALA A 79 7.46 -8.71 52.52
N ALA A 80 8.19 -9.47 51.71
CA ALA A 80 8.18 -9.35 50.25
C ALA A 80 6.84 -9.71 49.59
N LEU A 81 6.03 -10.55 50.23
CA LEU A 81 4.73 -10.96 49.71
C LEU A 81 3.69 -9.84 49.79
N ILE A 82 3.77 -9.02 50.85
CA ILE A 82 2.84 -7.93 51.16
C ILE A 82 3.38 -6.59 50.64
N GLY A 83 4.70 -6.38 50.75
CA GLY A 83 5.35 -5.12 50.47
C GLY A 83 5.27 -4.12 51.62
N THR A 84 6.14 -3.12 51.58
CA THR A 84 6.24 -2.08 52.60
C THR A 84 6.30 -0.70 51.95
N LYS A 85 5.84 0.33 52.66
CA LYS A 85 5.98 1.74 52.24
C LYS A 85 7.42 2.11 51.84
N PRO A 86 8.45 1.84 52.66
CA PRO A 86 9.83 2.13 52.27
C PRO A 86 10.33 1.26 51.11
N GLY A 87 9.79 0.06 50.91
CA GLY A 87 10.06 -0.77 49.73
C GLY A 87 9.56 -0.13 48.43
N ASP A 88 8.35 0.46 48.45
CA ASP A 88 7.83 1.20 47.29
C ASP A 88 8.65 2.46 46.97
N VAL A 89 9.21 3.12 47.99
CA VAL A 89 10.08 4.30 47.80
C VAL A 89 11.40 3.91 47.11
N TYR A 90 11.95 2.74 47.44
CA TYR A 90 13.11 2.18 46.73
C TYR A 90 12.76 1.90 45.26
N ALA A 91 11.63 1.24 45.01
CA ALA A 91 11.17 0.95 43.66
C ALA A 91 10.95 2.22 42.82
N PHE A 92 10.41 3.27 43.44
CA PHE A 92 10.30 4.61 42.84
C PHE A 92 11.65 5.16 42.41
N ALA A 93 12.71 5.01 43.22
CA ALA A 93 14.05 5.47 42.86
C ALA A 93 14.59 4.77 41.60
N ILE A 94 14.33 3.47 41.45
CA ILE A 94 14.69 2.71 40.25
C ILE A 94 13.92 3.24 39.04
N ILE A 95 12.60 3.42 39.15
CA ILE A 95 11.77 3.92 38.05
C ILE A 95 12.21 5.34 37.65
N MET A 96 12.51 6.19 38.63
CA MET A 96 13.03 7.53 38.42
C MET A 96 14.35 7.47 37.65
N HIS A 97 15.26 6.59 38.06
CA HIS A 97 16.51 6.35 37.36
C HIS A 97 16.29 5.89 35.92
N GLU A 98 15.39 4.93 35.67
CA GLU A 98 15.07 4.42 34.34
C GLU A 98 14.57 5.52 33.40
N VAL A 99 13.67 6.38 33.90
CA VAL A 99 13.10 7.50 33.13
C VAL A 99 14.14 8.56 32.77
N PHE A 100 15.10 8.82 33.66
CA PHE A 100 16.12 9.83 33.40
C PHE A 100 17.35 9.29 32.63
N TYR A 101 17.72 8.01 32.77
CA TYR A 101 19.03 7.51 32.33
C TYR A 101 19.07 6.38 31.27
N LEU A 102 17.98 5.66 30.94
CA LEU A 102 17.85 4.61 29.88
C LEU A 102 19.11 3.78 29.44
N PRO A 103 19.10 2.42 29.36
CA PRO A 103 18.43 1.40 30.17
C PRO A 103 19.40 0.71 31.17
N VAL A 104 18.86 -0.27 31.89
CA VAL A 104 19.31 -0.94 33.13
C VAL A 104 20.67 -1.68 33.06
N GLU A 105 21.23 -1.95 31.89
CA GLU A 105 22.40 -2.82 31.71
C GLU A 105 23.70 -2.24 32.28
N ASP A 106 23.71 -0.95 32.62
CA ASP A 106 24.87 -0.24 33.15
C ASP A 106 24.69 0.29 34.60
N ILE A 107 23.63 -0.11 35.32
CA ILE A 107 23.30 0.42 36.67
C ILE A 107 24.46 0.25 37.68
N LEU A 108 25.26 -0.81 37.55
CA LEU A 108 26.43 -1.03 38.42
C LEU A 108 27.71 -0.33 37.94
N LYS A 109 27.75 0.21 36.72
CA LYS A 109 28.98 0.75 36.08
C LYS A 109 28.92 2.23 35.70
N ARG A 110 27.75 2.88 35.67
CA ARG A 110 27.63 4.26 35.17
C ARG A 110 26.99 5.21 36.17
N VAL A 111 27.77 5.61 37.18
CA VAL A 111 27.51 6.82 38.01
C VAL A 111 28.11 8.08 37.35
N VAL A 112 28.82 7.95 36.22
CA VAL A 112 29.54 9.06 35.60
C VAL A 112 29.01 9.31 34.19
N ALA A 113 28.17 10.36 34.10
CA ALA A 113 27.80 11.13 32.92
C ALA A 113 26.82 10.54 31.89
N ARG A 114 25.60 11.09 31.84
CA ARG A 114 25.16 12.09 30.83
C ARG A 114 23.79 12.67 31.24
N GLU A 115 23.58 13.93 30.86
CA GLU A 115 22.55 14.88 31.33
C GLU A 115 22.61 15.24 32.83
N SER A 116 22.77 16.53 33.11
CA SER A 116 22.82 17.06 34.47
C SER A 116 21.42 17.06 35.06
N ILE A 117 20.99 15.93 35.64
CA ILE A 117 19.87 15.93 36.59
C ILE A 117 20.13 17.04 37.61
N PRO A 118 19.18 17.97 37.84
CA PRO A 118 19.32 19.00 38.84
C PRO A 118 19.66 18.37 40.19
N PRO A 119 20.63 18.93 40.94
CA PRO A 119 21.15 18.31 42.17
C PRO A 119 20.06 17.83 43.13
N ALA A 120 18.96 18.59 43.26
CA ALA A 120 17.83 18.24 44.12
C ALA A 120 17.19 16.88 43.79
N TYR A 121 17.11 16.47 42.52
CA TYR A 121 16.57 15.16 42.14
C TYR A 121 17.58 14.03 42.37
N LYS A 122 18.89 14.32 42.31
CA LYS A 122 19.93 13.36 42.72
C LYS A 122 19.88 13.10 44.22
N ASP A 123 19.63 14.14 45.01
CA ASP A 123 19.50 14.04 46.47
C ASP A 123 18.25 13.23 46.86
N ILE A 124 17.14 13.41 46.15
CA ILE A 124 15.94 12.58 46.29
C ILE A 124 16.26 11.11 45.99
N LEU A 125 16.92 10.85 44.86
CA LEU A 125 17.25 9.51 44.41
C LEU A 125 18.20 8.81 45.39
N ALA A 126 19.23 9.50 45.90
CA ALA A 126 20.16 8.96 46.89
C ALA A 126 19.49 8.59 48.22
N ARG A 127 18.56 9.43 48.71
CA ARG A 127 17.81 9.15 49.95
C ARG A 127 16.79 8.03 49.78
N ALA A 128 16.11 7.97 48.63
CA ALA A 128 15.17 6.91 48.32
C ALA A 128 15.85 5.55 48.16
N TRP A 129 17.13 5.53 47.78
CA TRP A 129 17.94 4.31 47.63
C TRP A 129 18.68 3.88 48.91
N ALA A 130 18.42 4.49 50.06
CA ALA A 130 19.14 4.17 51.31
C ALA A 130 18.95 2.70 51.73
N GLU A 131 20.03 2.06 52.20
CA GLU A 131 20.02 0.67 52.70
C GLU A 131 19.09 0.51 53.90
N ASN A 132 19.07 1.50 54.81
CA ASN A 132 18.18 1.50 55.96
C ASN A 132 16.78 2.03 55.56
N PRO A 133 15.70 1.22 55.69
CA PRO A 133 14.34 1.62 55.30
C PRO A 133 13.83 2.88 56.01
N ASN A 134 14.28 3.14 57.24
CA ASN A 134 13.81 4.27 58.05
C ASN A 134 14.40 5.61 57.61
N LEU A 135 15.49 5.60 56.83
CA LEU A 135 16.11 6.82 56.31
C LEU A 135 15.49 7.28 54.98
N ARG A 136 14.64 6.44 54.37
CA ARG A 136 13.96 6.76 53.12
C ARG A 136 12.82 7.75 53.37
N PRO A 137 12.66 8.78 52.51
CA PRO A 137 11.58 9.75 52.65
C PRO A 137 10.21 9.09 52.38
N THR A 138 9.14 9.68 52.89
CA THR A 138 7.79 9.26 52.52
C THR A 138 7.35 9.89 51.20
N PHE A 139 6.36 9.31 50.51
CA PHE A 139 5.81 9.94 49.30
C PHE A 139 5.19 11.32 49.56
N GLY A 140 4.74 11.61 50.79
CA GLY A 140 4.29 12.95 51.18
C GLY A 140 5.44 13.96 51.19
N ASP A 141 6.59 13.57 51.77
CA ASP A 141 7.80 14.41 51.76
C ASP A 141 8.28 14.66 50.33
N LEU A 142 8.31 13.61 49.50
CA LEU A 142 8.68 13.69 48.09
C LEU A 142 7.73 14.61 47.30
N ASN A 143 6.42 14.53 47.54
CA ASN A 143 5.45 15.38 46.87
C ASN A 143 5.64 16.85 47.26
N GLY A 144 5.91 17.14 48.54
CA GLY A 144 6.21 18.49 49.02
C GLY A 144 7.45 19.09 48.35
N GLU A 145 8.54 18.31 48.26
CA GLU A 145 9.80 18.70 47.62
C GLU A 145 9.61 18.95 46.10
N ILE A 146 8.96 18.02 45.40
CA ILE A 146 8.69 18.14 43.96
C ILE A 146 7.77 19.34 43.67
N GLN A 147 6.77 19.58 44.51
CA GLN A 147 5.89 20.74 44.38
C GLN A 147 6.64 22.06 44.59
N GLN A 148 7.54 22.13 45.59
CA GLN A 148 8.35 23.32 45.81
C GLN A 148 9.25 23.63 44.60
N MET A 149 9.79 22.59 43.95
CA MET A 149 10.59 22.72 42.73
C MET A 149 9.76 23.09 41.47
N THR A 150 8.44 22.87 41.48
CA THR A 150 7.56 23.09 40.31
C THR A 150 6.61 24.29 40.43
N LYS A 151 6.67 25.08 41.52
CA LYS A 151 5.85 26.30 41.77
C LYS A 151 6.12 27.43 40.73
N GLY A 152 5.66 27.23 39.50
CA GLY A 152 5.77 28.15 38.37
C GLY A 152 5.76 27.47 36.99
N LYS A 153 6.00 26.15 36.91
CA LYS A 153 6.13 25.42 35.63
C LYS A 153 4.91 24.61 35.20
N LYS A 154 3.94 24.36 36.09
CA LYS A 154 2.78 23.49 35.79
C LYS A 154 1.94 23.93 34.57
N THR A 155 1.87 25.23 34.30
CA THR A 155 1.14 25.79 33.15
C THR A 155 1.87 25.54 31.83
N ASN A 156 3.21 25.65 31.81
CA ASN A 156 4.01 25.48 30.60
C ASN A 156 4.03 24.05 30.07
N ILE A 157 3.88 23.05 30.95
CA ILE A 157 3.97 21.63 30.55
C ILE A 157 2.74 21.22 29.72
N VAL A 158 1.53 21.57 30.17
CA VAL A 158 0.29 21.23 29.46
C VAL A 158 0.22 21.94 28.11
N GLU A 159 0.67 23.19 28.05
CA GLU A 159 0.74 23.98 26.82
C GLU A 159 1.78 23.42 25.83
N HIS A 160 2.98 23.07 26.31
CA HIS A 160 3.99 22.40 25.50
C HIS A 160 3.47 21.06 24.94
N MET A 161 2.78 20.27 25.76
CA MET A 161 2.26 18.96 25.32
C MET A 161 1.12 19.09 24.31
N SER A 162 0.29 20.13 24.45
CA SER A 162 -0.73 20.46 23.46
C SER A 162 -0.09 20.83 22.12
N LYS A 163 0.95 21.67 22.15
CA LYS A 163 1.71 22.05 20.95
C LYS A 163 2.38 20.85 20.27
N MET A 164 2.99 19.94 21.03
CA MET A 164 3.58 18.72 20.49
C MET A 164 2.53 17.80 19.85
N MET A 165 1.31 17.75 20.41
CA MET A 165 0.21 16.96 19.86
C MET A 165 -0.30 17.55 18.53
N GLU A 166 -0.40 18.87 18.44
CA GLU A 166 -0.75 19.59 17.21
C GLU A 166 0.30 19.36 16.13
N ASP A 167 1.59 19.56 16.44
CA ASP A 167 2.69 19.34 15.49
C ASP A 167 2.73 17.89 14.98
N TYR A 168 2.50 16.91 15.86
CA TYR A 168 2.47 15.50 15.47
C TYR A 168 1.25 15.16 14.61
N SER A 169 0.08 15.72 14.95
CA SER A 169 -1.15 15.51 14.17
C SER A 169 -1.02 16.12 12.77
N CYS A 170 -0.49 17.35 12.67
CA CYS A 170 -0.21 18.00 11.39
C CYS A 170 0.77 17.18 10.52
N ARG A 171 1.86 16.67 11.11
CA ARG A 171 2.83 15.83 10.39
C ARG A 171 2.22 14.52 9.89
N LEU A 172 1.40 13.87 10.71
CA LEU A 172 0.67 12.65 10.33
C LEU A 172 -0.30 12.92 9.19
N GLU A 173 -1.08 13.99 9.27
CA GLU A 173 -2.01 14.38 8.21
C GLU A 173 -1.28 14.64 6.89
N GLU A 174 -0.14 15.33 6.93
CA GLU A 174 0.68 15.58 5.74
C GLU A 174 1.25 14.28 5.14
N GLN A 175 1.72 13.36 5.99
CA GLN A 175 2.18 12.04 5.55
C GLN A 175 1.06 11.20 4.92
N VAL A 176 -0.11 11.18 5.56
CA VAL A 176 -1.29 10.46 5.04
C VAL A 176 -1.70 11.05 3.70
N LYS A 177 -1.75 12.39 3.58
CA LYS A 177 -2.09 13.08 2.34
C LYS A 177 -1.11 12.72 1.22
N THR A 178 0.19 12.79 1.49
CA THR A 178 1.25 12.48 0.52
C THR A 178 1.13 11.04 0.03
N ARG A 179 1.01 10.07 0.96
CA ARG A 179 0.89 8.65 0.62
C ARG A 179 -0.42 8.34 -0.11
N THR A 180 -1.50 9.03 0.19
CA THR A 180 -2.78 8.90 -0.53
C THR A 180 -2.65 9.38 -1.97
N GLN A 181 -1.97 10.51 -2.20
CA GLN A 181 -1.71 11.03 -3.55
C GLN A 181 -0.82 10.08 -4.37
N GLU A 182 0.24 9.53 -3.77
CA GLU A 182 1.10 8.54 -4.41
C GLU A 182 0.31 7.29 -4.84
N LEU A 183 -0.56 6.78 -3.95
CA LEU A 183 -1.44 5.65 -4.24
C LEU A 183 -2.41 5.95 -5.38
N GLU A 184 -3.00 7.15 -5.45
CA GLU A 184 -3.88 7.55 -6.55
C GLU A 184 -3.15 7.63 -7.90
N ILE A 185 -1.92 8.14 -7.90
CA ILE A 185 -1.07 8.21 -9.10
C ILE A 185 -0.72 6.80 -9.58
N GLU A 186 -0.31 5.91 -8.67
CA GLU A 186 -0.03 4.51 -9.00
C GLU A 186 -1.27 3.78 -9.53
N LYS A 187 -2.43 3.98 -8.89
CA LYS A 187 -3.70 3.41 -9.32
C LYS A 187 -4.04 3.84 -10.75
N ARG A 188 -3.95 5.15 -11.04
CA ARG A 188 -4.19 5.70 -12.38
C ARG A 188 -3.25 5.10 -13.42
N LYS A 189 -1.96 4.93 -13.10
CA LYS A 189 -0.97 4.30 -13.99
C LYS A 189 -1.32 2.84 -14.30
N LYS A 190 -1.85 2.08 -13.33
CA LYS A 190 -2.27 0.68 -13.50
C LYS A 190 -3.60 0.53 -14.25
N ASP A 191 -4.50 1.51 -14.15
CA ASP A 191 -5.82 1.47 -14.82
C ASP A 191 -5.74 1.82 -16.33
N LEU A 192 -4.76 2.63 -16.74
CA LEU A 192 -4.56 3.09 -18.13
C LEU A 192 -4.35 1.94 -19.14
N PRO A 193 -3.51 0.92 -18.88
CA PRO A 193 -3.34 -0.22 -19.79
C PRO A 193 -4.61 -1.09 -19.91
N ILE A 194 -5.29 -1.34 -18.79
CA ILE A 194 -6.48 -2.20 -18.73
C ILE A 194 -7.62 -1.59 -19.57
N GLN A 195 -7.80 -0.26 -19.52
CA GLN A 195 -8.77 0.45 -20.34
C GLN A 195 -8.43 0.48 -21.84
N ARG A 196 -7.15 0.39 -22.20
CA ARG A 196 -6.72 0.40 -23.60
C ARG A 196 -6.81 -0.98 -24.25
N MET A 197 -6.76 -2.05 -23.45
CA MET A 197 -6.82 -3.43 -23.94
C MET A 197 -8.25 -4.00 -23.94
N LEU A 198 -9.18 -3.40 -23.18
CA LEU A 198 -10.56 -3.90 -23.03
C LEU A 198 -11.59 -2.83 -23.39
N LEU A 199 -12.74 -3.31 -23.88
CA LEU A 199 -13.91 -2.47 -24.10
C LEU A 199 -14.32 -1.78 -22.79
N PRO A 200 -14.70 -0.48 -22.80
CA PRO A 200 -14.99 0.27 -21.57
C PRO A 200 -16.01 -0.42 -20.66
N PHE A 201 -17.10 -0.97 -21.21
CA PHE A 201 -18.11 -1.67 -20.41
C PHE A 201 -17.58 -2.98 -19.79
N VAL A 202 -16.66 -3.67 -20.47
CA VAL A 202 -16.01 -4.89 -19.95
C VAL A 202 -15.07 -4.52 -18.81
N ALA A 203 -14.27 -3.47 -18.98
CA ALA A 203 -13.36 -2.99 -17.94
C ALA A 203 -14.12 -2.55 -16.68
N GLU A 204 -15.22 -1.80 -16.83
CA GLU A 204 -16.02 -1.35 -15.69
C GLU A 204 -16.75 -2.51 -14.98
N ALA A 205 -17.29 -3.48 -15.72
CA ALA A 205 -17.88 -4.68 -15.13
C ALA A 205 -16.87 -5.49 -14.31
N LEU A 206 -15.66 -5.69 -14.85
CA LEU A 206 -14.58 -6.40 -14.17
C LEU A 206 -14.07 -5.65 -12.93
N LYS A 207 -13.95 -4.33 -13.00
CA LYS A 207 -13.62 -3.48 -11.83
C LYS A 207 -14.66 -3.60 -10.72
N ALA A 208 -15.93 -3.74 -11.08
CA ALA A 208 -17.02 -3.97 -10.14
C ALA A 208 -17.09 -5.41 -9.60
N GLY A 209 -16.19 -6.31 -10.04
CA GLY A 209 -16.21 -7.73 -9.66
C GLY A 209 -17.35 -8.53 -10.30
N VAL A 210 -17.99 -7.99 -11.34
CA VAL A 210 -19.11 -8.62 -12.04
C VAL A 210 -18.60 -9.34 -13.29
N ALA A 211 -18.99 -10.61 -13.46
CA ALA A 211 -18.68 -11.37 -14.66
C ALA A 211 -19.51 -10.84 -15.84
N VAL A 212 -18.85 -10.63 -17.00
CA VAL A 212 -19.53 -10.25 -18.24
C VAL A 212 -20.10 -11.50 -18.90
N ALA A 213 -21.42 -11.61 -18.97
CA ALA A 213 -22.08 -12.73 -19.64
C ALA A 213 -21.82 -12.69 -21.17
N PRO A 214 -21.68 -13.85 -21.83
CA PRO A 214 -21.63 -13.91 -23.29
C PRO A 214 -22.92 -13.35 -23.92
N GLU A 215 -22.78 -12.61 -25.02
CA GLU A 215 -23.90 -12.05 -25.78
C GLU A 215 -23.94 -12.68 -27.18
N GLY A 216 -25.16 -13.02 -27.63
CA GLY A 216 -25.42 -13.46 -29.00
C GLY A 216 -25.82 -12.29 -29.90
N TYR A 217 -25.22 -12.19 -31.07
CA TYR A 217 -25.50 -11.20 -32.11
C TYR A 217 -26.09 -11.90 -33.34
N ASP A 218 -27.23 -11.41 -33.82
CA ASP A 218 -27.97 -12.03 -34.93
C ASP A 218 -27.22 -11.89 -36.26
N GLU A 219 -26.53 -10.76 -36.45
CA GLU A 219 -25.77 -10.47 -37.66
C GLU A 219 -24.61 -9.54 -37.34
N VAL A 220 -23.40 -9.97 -37.70
CA VAL A 220 -22.17 -9.18 -37.61
C VAL A 220 -21.34 -9.40 -38.88
N SER A 221 -20.56 -8.41 -39.29
CA SER A 221 -19.61 -8.53 -40.39
C SER A 221 -18.20 -8.59 -39.85
N ILE A 222 -17.42 -9.56 -40.29
CA ILE A 222 -16.03 -9.79 -39.88
C ILE A 222 -15.13 -9.64 -41.10
N ASP A 223 -14.07 -8.89 -40.92
CA ASP A 223 -12.90 -8.77 -41.79
C ASP A 223 -11.74 -9.56 -41.19
N ASN A 224 -11.13 -10.43 -41.98
CA ASN A 224 -9.84 -11.03 -41.68
C ASN A 224 -8.87 -10.68 -42.80
N SER A 225 -7.82 -9.94 -42.46
CA SER A 225 -6.79 -9.49 -43.37
C SER A 225 -5.46 -10.20 -43.09
N ASP A 226 -4.77 -10.75 -44.09
CA ASP A 226 -3.48 -11.45 -43.93
C ASP A 226 -2.43 -10.97 -44.94
N ILE A 227 -1.14 -11.03 -44.55
CA ILE A 227 -0.04 -10.55 -45.39
C ILE A 227 0.39 -11.66 -46.36
N VAL A 228 0.23 -11.40 -47.66
CA VAL A 228 0.60 -12.37 -48.68
C VAL A 228 2.10 -12.62 -48.67
N GLY A 229 2.49 -13.87 -48.46
CA GLY A 229 3.89 -14.29 -48.46
C GLY A 229 4.68 -13.84 -47.23
N PHE A 230 4.01 -13.54 -46.10
CA PHE A 230 4.65 -13.14 -44.86
C PHE A 230 5.77 -14.09 -44.41
N THR A 231 5.56 -15.41 -44.53
CA THR A 231 6.58 -16.42 -44.19
C THR A 231 7.90 -16.19 -44.93
N ARG A 232 7.85 -15.76 -46.21
CA ARG A 232 9.04 -15.44 -47.00
C ARG A 232 9.67 -14.13 -46.54
N ILE A 233 8.85 -13.11 -46.28
CA ILE A 233 9.30 -11.81 -45.77
C ILE A 233 10.00 -11.99 -44.42
N SER A 234 9.42 -12.78 -43.51
CA SER A 234 10.00 -13.07 -42.20
C SER A 234 11.30 -13.86 -42.30
N ALA A 235 11.41 -14.81 -43.26
CA ALA A 235 12.63 -15.57 -43.48
C ALA A 235 13.80 -14.71 -44.01
N MET A 236 13.49 -13.62 -44.73
CA MET A 236 14.47 -12.66 -45.24
C MET A 236 14.80 -11.54 -44.24
N SER A 237 14.15 -11.51 -43.08
CA SER A 237 14.23 -10.43 -42.10
C SER A 237 14.82 -10.91 -40.78
N THR A 238 15.51 -10.03 -40.08
CA THR A 238 15.89 -10.29 -38.68
C THR A 238 14.64 -10.22 -37.77
N PRO A 239 14.63 -10.91 -36.61
CA PRO A 239 13.48 -10.85 -35.69
C PRO A 239 13.09 -9.42 -35.28
N LEU A 240 14.07 -8.53 -35.06
CA LEU A 240 13.81 -7.12 -34.75
C LEU A 240 13.09 -6.41 -35.91
N GLN A 241 13.54 -6.62 -37.14
CA GLN A 241 12.90 -6.03 -38.33
C GLN A 241 11.48 -6.56 -38.57
N VAL A 242 11.19 -7.82 -38.24
CA VAL A 242 9.83 -8.38 -38.31
C VAL A 242 8.92 -7.69 -37.29
N VAL A 243 9.40 -7.47 -36.07
CA VAL A 243 8.64 -6.76 -35.03
C VAL A 243 8.36 -5.32 -35.45
N ASP A 244 9.37 -4.61 -35.97
CA ASP A 244 9.21 -3.24 -36.44
C ASP A 244 8.21 -3.16 -37.61
N LEU A 245 8.29 -4.08 -38.57
CA LEU A 245 7.34 -4.18 -39.68
C LEU A 245 5.90 -4.38 -39.20
N LEU A 246 5.68 -5.36 -38.31
CA LEU A 246 4.34 -5.63 -37.77
C LEU A 246 3.80 -4.45 -36.96
N ASN A 247 4.66 -3.78 -36.19
CA ASN A 247 4.28 -2.61 -35.41
C ASN A 247 3.90 -1.42 -36.29
N ASP A 248 4.68 -1.14 -37.35
CA ASP A 248 4.39 -0.08 -38.31
C ASP A 248 3.08 -0.36 -39.07
N LEU A 249 2.87 -1.60 -39.51
CA LEU A 249 1.66 -2.01 -40.22
C LEU A 249 0.43 -1.97 -39.31
N CYS A 250 0.53 -2.51 -38.09
CA CYS A 250 -0.56 -2.43 -37.11
C CYS A 250 -0.90 -0.97 -36.78
N THR A 251 0.10 -0.10 -36.64
CA THR A 251 -0.11 1.34 -36.39
C THR A 251 -0.82 2.01 -37.56
N LEU A 252 -0.49 1.63 -38.80
CA LEU A 252 -1.15 2.11 -40.00
C LEU A 252 -2.62 1.68 -40.03
N PHE A 253 -2.89 0.39 -39.82
CA PHE A 253 -4.25 -0.15 -39.80
C PHE A 253 -5.08 0.44 -38.67
N ASP A 254 -4.52 0.56 -37.46
CA ASP A 254 -5.20 1.15 -36.30
C ASP A 254 -5.63 2.61 -36.57
N LYS A 255 -4.82 3.38 -37.32
CA LYS A 255 -5.18 4.73 -37.77
C LYS A 255 -6.32 4.72 -38.79
N THR A 256 -6.30 3.79 -39.74
CA THR A 256 -7.34 3.66 -40.77
C THR A 256 -8.68 3.26 -40.16
N ILE A 257 -8.71 2.25 -39.29
CA ILE A 257 -9.96 1.72 -38.72
C ILE A 257 -10.62 2.65 -37.69
N ALA A 258 -9.88 3.63 -37.14
CA ALA A 258 -10.37 4.56 -36.13
C ALA A 258 -11.62 5.35 -36.57
N ASN A 259 -11.78 5.57 -37.89
CA ASN A 259 -12.90 6.33 -38.45
C ASN A 259 -14.15 5.49 -38.72
N TYR A 260 -14.07 4.16 -38.59
CA TYR A 260 -15.12 3.24 -39.04
C TYR A 260 -16.00 2.72 -37.89
N GLY A 261 -15.65 2.99 -36.63
CA GLY A 261 -16.44 2.51 -35.47
C GLY A 261 -16.49 0.99 -35.36
N VAL A 262 -15.42 0.33 -35.80
CA VAL A 262 -15.25 -1.12 -35.81
C VAL A 262 -14.44 -1.59 -34.58
N TYR A 263 -14.59 -2.86 -34.23
CA TYR A 263 -13.87 -3.46 -33.11
C TYR A 263 -12.73 -4.34 -33.59
N LYS A 264 -11.50 -4.03 -33.16
CA LYS A 264 -10.30 -4.84 -33.41
C LYS A 264 -10.30 -6.08 -32.52
N ILE A 265 -10.11 -7.24 -33.13
CA ILE A 265 -10.04 -8.53 -32.45
C ILE A 265 -8.57 -8.92 -32.34
N GLU A 266 -8.13 -9.32 -31.14
CA GLU A 266 -6.77 -9.82 -30.96
C GLU A 266 -6.59 -11.20 -31.60
N THR A 267 -5.70 -11.27 -32.57
CA THR A 267 -5.28 -12.48 -33.29
C THR A 267 -3.83 -12.83 -32.97
N ILE A 268 -3.42 -14.04 -33.33
CA ILE A 268 -2.03 -14.50 -33.24
C ILE A 268 -1.44 -14.45 -34.64
N GLY A 269 -0.23 -13.89 -34.78
CA GLY A 269 0.50 -13.85 -36.06
C GLY A 269 0.38 -12.50 -36.78
N ASP A 270 0.38 -12.56 -38.10
CA ASP A 270 0.32 -11.46 -39.06
C ASP A 270 -1.10 -11.12 -39.53
N ALA A 271 -2.08 -11.97 -39.21
CA ALA A 271 -3.48 -11.71 -39.50
C ALA A 271 -4.03 -10.54 -38.64
N TYR A 272 -4.75 -9.63 -39.28
CA TYR A 272 -5.42 -8.49 -38.68
C TYR A 272 -6.94 -8.67 -38.80
N MET A 273 -7.64 -8.86 -37.67
CA MET A 273 -9.07 -9.16 -37.67
C MET A 273 -9.89 -8.05 -37.02
N VAL A 274 -10.99 -7.70 -37.67
CA VAL A 274 -11.88 -6.61 -37.26
C VAL A 274 -13.34 -7.05 -37.43
N ALA A 275 -14.22 -6.59 -36.55
CA ALA A 275 -15.66 -6.82 -36.67
C ALA A 275 -16.48 -5.53 -36.53
N SER A 276 -17.62 -5.52 -37.22
CA SER A 276 -18.65 -4.49 -37.10
C SER A 276 -20.00 -5.11 -36.75
N GLY A 277 -20.85 -4.32 -36.07
CA GLY A 277 -22.09 -4.80 -35.47
C GLY A 277 -21.92 -5.34 -34.04
N LEU A 278 -20.69 -5.27 -33.50
CA LEU A 278 -20.35 -5.63 -32.13
C LEU A 278 -19.18 -4.76 -31.60
N PRO A 279 -19.05 -4.57 -30.28
CA PRO A 279 -20.06 -4.89 -29.26
C PRO A 279 -21.31 -4.00 -29.38
N VAL A 280 -21.18 -2.85 -30.06
CA VAL A 280 -22.28 -1.94 -30.34
C VAL A 280 -22.95 -2.35 -31.64
N ARG A 281 -24.25 -2.66 -31.57
CA ARG A 281 -25.06 -3.00 -32.75
C ARG A 281 -25.27 -1.75 -33.61
N ASN A 282 -25.06 -1.88 -34.92
CA ASN A 282 -25.22 -0.78 -35.88
C ASN A 282 -26.23 -1.12 -37.00
N ALA A 283 -27.19 -2.01 -36.71
CA ALA A 283 -28.19 -2.52 -37.65
C ALA A 283 -27.51 -2.98 -38.96
N ARG A 284 -28.11 -2.76 -40.14
CA ARG A 284 -27.56 -3.22 -41.43
C ARG A 284 -26.32 -2.47 -41.92
N ARG A 285 -25.75 -1.56 -41.12
CA ARG A 285 -24.58 -0.77 -41.54
C ARG A 285 -23.27 -1.55 -41.40
N HIS A 286 -23.22 -2.62 -40.59
CA HIS A 286 -22.00 -3.41 -40.37
C HIS A 286 -21.33 -3.84 -41.68
N THR A 287 -22.10 -4.32 -42.65
CA THR A 287 -21.55 -4.83 -43.92
C THR A 287 -20.92 -3.73 -44.76
N GLY A 288 -21.61 -2.60 -44.89
CA GLY A 288 -21.11 -1.45 -45.66
C GLY A 288 -19.85 -0.86 -45.02
N VAL A 289 -19.86 -0.71 -43.70
CA VAL A 289 -18.70 -0.21 -42.93
C VAL A 289 -17.48 -1.09 -43.15
N VAL A 290 -17.63 -2.41 -43.03
CA VAL A 290 -16.52 -3.36 -43.20
C VAL A 290 -16.03 -3.40 -44.64
N ALA A 291 -16.94 -3.41 -45.62
CA ALA A 291 -16.54 -3.42 -47.03
C ALA A 291 -15.79 -2.14 -47.45
N THR A 292 -16.23 -0.97 -46.99
CA THR A 292 -15.52 0.29 -47.25
C THR A 292 -14.17 0.34 -46.53
N MET A 293 -14.12 -0.09 -45.27
CA MET A 293 -12.88 -0.19 -44.50
C MET A 293 -11.86 -1.12 -45.20
N ALA A 294 -12.29 -2.28 -45.69
CA ALA A 294 -11.43 -3.22 -46.40
C ALA A 294 -10.77 -2.58 -47.64
N LEU A 295 -11.53 -1.82 -48.43
CA LEU A 295 -11.00 -1.09 -49.59
C LEU A 295 -9.97 -0.03 -49.20
N ASP A 296 -10.23 0.71 -48.11
CA ASP A 296 -9.28 1.69 -47.58
C ASP A 296 -8.00 1.02 -47.08
N LEU A 297 -8.11 -0.11 -46.38
CA LEU A 297 -6.95 -0.89 -45.92
C LEU A 297 -6.10 -1.37 -47.12
N LEU A 298 -6.72 -1.86 -48.18
CA LEU A 298 -6.03 -2.25 -49.42
C LEU A 298 -5.31 -1.04 -50.06
N SER A 299 -5.99 0.10 -50.16
CA SER A 299 -5.44 1.31 -50.75
C SER A 299 -4.22 1.82 -49.97
N VAL A 300 -4.32 1.86 -48.63
CA VAL A 300 -3.24 2.35 -47.77
C VAL A 300 -2.09 1.35 -47.74
N CYS A 301 -2.38 0.04 -47.69
CA CYS A 301 -1.37 -1.02 -47.76
C CYS A 301 -0.57 -0.96 -49.07
N GLY A 302 -1.19 -0.62 -50.20
CA GLY A 302 -0.51 -0.48 -51.49
C GLY A 302 0.56 0.63 -51.51
N THR A 303 0.48 1.60 -50.60
CA THR A 303 1.47 2.68 -50.45
C THR A 303 2.53 2.39 -49.38
N PHE A 304 2.39 1.30 -48.64
CA PHE A 304 3.29 0.94 -47.56
C PHE A 304 4.59 0.31 -48.09
N THR A 305 5.73 0.81 -47.65
CA THR A 305 7.06 0.31 -48.03
C THR A 305 7.75 -0.36 -46.84
N ILE A 306 8.25 -1.57 -47.06
CA ILE A 306 9.01 -2.31 -46.05
C ILE A 306 10.41 -1.69 -45.97
N LYS A 307 10.73 -1.04 -44.84
CA LYS A 307 11.97 -0.24 -44.67
C LYS A 307 13.25 -0.99 -45.04
N HIS A 308 13.34 -2.28 -44.73
CA HIS A 308 14.50 -3.13 -45.00
C HIS A 308 14.41 -3.95 -46.29
N LEU A 309 13.26 -3.93 -46.97
CA LEU A 309 13.01 -4.66 -48.23
C LEU A 309 12.25 -3.77 -49.22
N LEU A 310 12.93 -2.74 -49.72
CA LEU A 310 12.34 -1.69 -50.56
C LEU A 310 11.79 -2.19 -51.91
N GLU A 311 12.27 -3.33 -52.40
CA GLU A 311 11.86 -3.92 -53.68
C GLU A 311 10.72 -4.94 -53.54
N VAL A 312 10.31 -5.28 -52.31
CA VAL A 312 9.24 -6.25 -52.06
C VAL A 312 7.94 -5.50 -51.79
N PRO A 313 6.96 -5.52 -52.72
CA PRO A 313 5.67 -4.89 -52.49
C PRO A 313 4.90 -5.65 -51.41
N LEU A 314 4.35 -4.92 -50.43
CA LEU A 314 3.45 -5.49 -49.44
C LEU A 314 2.07 -5.72 -50.09
N ARG A 315 1.51 -6.92 -49.92
CA ARG A 315 0.19 -7.30 -50.43
C ARG A 315 -0.64 -7.88 -49.30
N LEU A 316 -1.94 -7.66 -49.38
CA LEU A 316 -2.90 -8.04 -48.36
C LEU A 316 -4.02 -8.88 -48.98
N HIS A 317 -4.36 -10.00 -48.34
CA HIS A 317 -5.57 -10.75 -48.61
C HIS A 317 -6.63 -10.39 -47.59
N ILE A 318 -7.86 -10.13 -48.03
CA ILE A 318 -8.97 -9.81 -47.15
C ILE A 318 -10.13 -10.76 -47.41
N GLY A 319 -10.54 -11.48 -46.36
CA GLY A 319 -11.78 -12.24 -46.33
C GLY A 319 -12.85 -11.49 -45.56
N LEU A 320 -14.04 -11.36 -46.17
CA LEU A 320 -15.21 -10.75 -45.55
C LEU A 320 -16.34 -11.75 -45.42
N HIS A 321 -16.93 -11.87 -44.24
CA HIS A 321 -18.14 -12.68 -44.07
C HIS A 321 -19.08 -12.08 -43.04
N SER A 322 -20.39 -12.22 -43.28
CA SER A 322 -21.44 -11.77 -42.37
C SER A 322 -22.28 -12.94 -41.89
N GLY A 323 -22.63 -12.95 -40.61
CA GLY A 323 -23.53 -13.97 -40.04
C GLY A 323 -23.67 -13.88 -38.52
N PRO A 324 -24.52 -14.74 -37.91
CA PRO A 324 -24.79 -14.74 -36.48
C PRO A 324 -23.57 -15.16 -35.69
N ARG A 325 -23.28 -14.54 -34.54
CA ARG A 325 -22.11 -14.83 -33.70
C ARG A 325 -22.43 -14.78 -32.21
N VAL A 326 -21.57 -15.38 -31.41
CA VAL A 326 -21.53 -15.16 -29.95
C VAL A 326 -20.22 -14.46 -29.61
N ALA A 327 -20.28 -13.42 -28.78
CA ALA A 327 -19.10 -12.76 -28.24
C ALA A 327 -19.10 -12.82 -26.72
N GLY A 328 -17.92 -12.91 -26.10
CA GLY A 328 -17.81 -12.98 -24.66
C GLY A 328 -16.40 -12.75 -24.15
N VAL A 329 -16.28 -12.53 -22.84
CA VAL A 329 -14.99 -12.32 -22.17
C VAL A 329 -14.45 -13.66 -21.68
N VAL A 330 -13.21 -13.97 -22.03
CA VAL A 330 -12.52 -15.20 -21.61
C VAL A 330 -11.33 -14.85 -20.72
N GLY A 331 -11.21 -15.54 -19.58
CA GLY A 331 -10.10 -15.40 -18.64
C GLY A 331 -10.42 -14.47 -17.47
N LEU A 332 -9.97 -14.84 -16.26
CA LEU A 332 -10.16 -14.06 -15.03
C LEU A 332 -9.00 -13.10 -14.77
N THR A 333 -7.76 -13.54 -15.00
CA THR A 333 -6.53 -12.77 -14.74
C THR A 333 -6.13 -11.86 -15.91
N MET A 334 -6.37 -12.32 -17.15
CA MET A 334 -6.17 -11.56 -18.38
C MET A 334 -7.41 -11.70 -19.26
N PRO A 335 -8.47 -10.94 -18.96
CA PRO A 335 -9.72 -11.03 -19.71
C PRO A 335 -9.49 -10.59 -21.16
N ARG A 336 -10.05 -11.32 -22.12
CA ARG A 336 -10.06 -10.95 -23.55
C ARG A 336 -11.46 -11.11 -24.12
N TYR A 337 -11.93 -10.09 -24.82
CA TYR A 337 -13.20 -10.17 -25.53
C TYR A 337 -13.00 -10.90 -26.86
N ARG A 338 -13.63 -12.07 -27.02
CA ARG A 338 -13.45 -12.96 -28.16
C ARG A 338 -14.78 -13.29 -28.83
N LEU A 339 -14.69 -13.60 -30.12
CA LEU A 339 -15.80 -14.04 -30.95
C LEU A 339 -15.76 -15.55 -31.15
N PHE A 340 -16.93 -16.19 -31.15
CA PHE A 340 -17.07 -17.63 -31.25
C PHE A 340 -17.99 -18.07 -32.39
N GLY A 341 -17.52 -19.12 -33.08
CA GLY A 341 -18.23 -20.00 -34.00
C GLY A 341 -18.01 -19.75 -35.50
N ASP A 342 -18.82 -20.43 -36.32
CA ASP A 342 -18.59 -20.67 -37.76
C ASP A 342 -18.29 -19.48 -38.69
N THR A 343 -18.76 -18.26 -38.43
CA THR A 343 -18.53 -17.08 -39.29
C THR A 343 -17.07 -16.72 -39.19
N VAL A 344 -16.45 -16.81 -38.01
CA VAL A 344 -14.99 -16.59 -37.87
C VAL A 344 -14.25 -17.59 -38.75
N ASN A 345 -14.60 -18.88 -38.66
CA ASN A 345 -13.98 -19.93 -39.47
C ASN A 345 -14.23 -19.74 -40.97
N ARG A 346 -15.42 -19.27 -41.36
CA ARG A 346 -15.77 -18.97 -42.75
C ARG A 346 -15.03 -17.73 -43.25
N THR A 347 -14.88 -16.68 -42.45
CA THR A 347 -14.10 -15.48 -42.81
C THR A 347 -12.65 -15.87 -43.07
N ILE A 348 -12.03 -16.64 -42.16
CA ILE A 348 -10.66 -17.13 -42.32
C ILE A 348 -10.55 -17.99 -43.59
N LYS A 349 -11.53 -18.87 -43.85
CA LYS A 349 -11.55 -19.64 -45.10
C LYS A 349 -11.66 -18.74 -46.34
N MET A 350 -12.53 -17.74 -46.31
CA MET A 350 -12.72 -16.79 -47.42
C MET A 350 -11.42 -16.02 -47.71
N GLU A 351 -10.71 -15.59 -46.67
CA GLU A 351 -9.38 -14.98 -46.78
C GLU A 351 -8.39 -15.95 -47.44
N SER A 352 -8.23 -17.16 -46.89
CA SER A 352 -7.29 -18.16 -47.41
C SER A 352 -7.59 -18.66 -48.84
N SER A 353 -8.84 -18.47 -49.31
CA SER A 353 -9.29 -18.85 -50.66
C SER A 353 -9.25 -17.69 -51.66
N GLY A 354 -8.80 -16.50 -51.24
CA GLY A 354 -8.64 -15.35 -52.10
C GLY A 354 -7.61 -15.60 -53.20
N ALA A 355 -7.97 -15.32 -54.46
CA ALA A 355 -7.02 -15.33 -55.56
C ALA A 355 -6.12 -14.09 -55.46
N ASP A 356 -4.84 -14.23 -55.84
CA ASP A 356 -3.92 -13.11 -55.93
C ASP A 356 -4.51 -12.03 -56.85
N TRP A 357 -4.50 -10.77 -56.43
CA TRP A 357 -5.09 -9.63 -57.16
C TRP A 357 -4.60 -9.49 -58.64
N HIS A 358 -3.50 -10.15 -59.01
CA HIS A 358 -2.97 -10.17 -60.38
C HIS A 358 -3.69 -11.11 -61.35
N ASP A 359 -4.58 -11.99 -60.88
CA ASP A 359 -5.35 -12.90 -61.75
C ASP A 359 -6.65 -12.27 -62.28
N PHE A 360 -6.93 -10.99 -61.97
CA PHE A 360 -8.00 -10.25 -62.65
C PHE A 360 -7.48 -9.69 -63.97
N PRO A 361 -7.98 -10.16 -65.15
CA PRO A 361 -7.69 -9.50 -66.41
C PRO A 361 -8.14 -8.04 -66.27
N SER A 362 -7.23 -7.12 -66.58
CA SER A 362 -7.46 -5.67 -66.59
C SER A 362 -8.87 -5.35 -67.09
N LEU A 363 -9.75 -4.92 -66.17
CA LEU A 363 -11.06 -4.40 -66.55
C LEU A 363 -10.83 -3.21 -67.51
N PRO A 364 -11.51 -3.17 -68.66
CA PRO A 364 -11.34 -2.06 -69.59
C PRO A 364 -11.77 -0.75 -68.89
N PRO A 365 -11.06 0.36 -69.14
CA PRO A 365 -11.46 1.66 -68.60
C PRO A 365 -12.87 2.00 -69.09
N CYS A 366 -13.71 2.48 -68.17
CA CYS A 366 -15.08 2.93 -68.43
C CYS A 366 -15.14 4.11 -69.41
#